data_AF-A0A537JJ27-F1
#
_entry.id   AF-A0A537JJ27-F1
#
_cell.length_a   1.000
_cell.length_b   1.000
_cell.length_c   1.000
_cell.angle_alpha   90.00
_cell.angle_beta   90.00
_cell.angle_gamma   90.00
#
_symmetry.space_group_name_H-M   'P 1'
#
loop_
_entity.id
_entity.type
_entity.pdbx_description
1 polymer ?
#
loop_
_entity_poly.entity_id
_entity_poly.type
_entity_poly.pdbx_seq_one_letter_code
_entity_poly.pdbx_strand_id
1 'polypeptide(L)'
;MSTTDRNAISSPATGLMIYDISLNSFYYFNGASWAEIGSSASANSWQLSGNSGTGASDFIGTTDGQPLIFKVNNVLAGQVHSSNVNTDNYN
;
A
#
# COMPACT_ATOMS: atom_id res chain seq x y z
N MET A 1 13.68 2.88 -20.86
CA MET A 1 12.99 1.92 -21.76
C MET A 1 11.57 2.41 -21.98
N SER A 2 11.03 2.43 -23.21
CA SER A 2 9.62 2.86 -23.40
C SER A 2 8.64 1.79 -22.89
N THR A 3 7.36 2.14 -22.72
CA THR A 3 6.32 1.17 -22.35
C THR A 3 6.18 0.05 -23.39
N THR A 4 6.35 0.38 -24.68
CA THR A 4 6.33 -0.63 -25.76
C THR A 4 7.52 -1.57 -25.65
N ASP A 5 8.74 -1.03 -25.47
CA ASP A 5 9.95 -1.85 -25.34
C ASP A 5 9.87 -2.77 -24.11
N ARG A 6 9.33 -2.25 -23.00
CA ARG A 6 9.05 -3.03 -21.79
C ARG A 6 8.16 -4.22 -22.08
N ASN A 7 7.01 -3.96 -22.70
CA ASN A 7 6.00 -4.98 -22.95
C ASN A 7 6.45 -5.99 -24.02
N ALA A 8 7.46 -5.64 -24.83
CA ALA A 8 8.05 -6.51 -25.83
C ALA A 8 9.11 -7.49 -25.28
N ILE A 9 9.52 -7.35 -24.00
CA ILE A 9 10.43 -8.32 -23.37
C ILE A 9 9.72 -9.68 -23.31
N SER A 10 10.28 -10.68 -24.00
CA SER A 10 9.75 -12.04 -23.99
C SER A 10 10.17 -12.78 -22.72
N SER A 11 9.20 -13.43 -22.07
CA SER A 11 9.42 -14.22 -20.83
C SER A 11 10.29 -13.51 -19.78
N PRO A 12 9.93 -12.29 -19.33
CA PRO A 12 10.70 -11.56 -18.33
C PRO A 12 10.83 -12.38 -17.03
N ALA A 13 12.00 -12.32 -16.40
CA ALA A 13 12.20 -12.96 -15.11
C ALA A 13 11.30 -12.34 -14.04
N THR A 14 10.72 -13.16 -13.16
CA THR A 14 9.99 -12.65 -11.99
C THR A 14 10.94 -11.83 -11.12
N GLY A 15 10.55 -10.60 -10.79
CA GLY A 15 11.37 -9.63 -10.06
C GLY A 15 12.28 -8.76 -10.94
N LEU A 16 12.28 -8.92 -12.27
CA LEU A 16 13.01 -7.99 -13.16
C LEU A 16 12.49 -6.57 -12.95
N MET A 17 13.39 -5.64 -12.60
CA MET A 17 13.10 -4.23 -12.40
C MET A 17 13.62 -3.37 -13.54
N ILE A 18 12.86 -2.33 -13.89
CA ILE A 18 13.13 -1.44 -15.01
C ILE A 18 12.60 -0.04 -14.72
N TYR A 19 13.12 0.97 -15.43
CA TYR A 19 12.54 2.31 -15.47
C TYR A 19 11.86 2.56 -16.82
N ASP A 20 10.56 2.83 -16.78
CA ASP A 20 9.73 3.18 -17.93
C ASP A 20 9.77 4.70 -18.15
N ILE A 21 10.37 5.13 -19.26
CA ILE A 21 10.53 6.57 -19.58
C ILE A 21 9.27 7.19 -20.19
N SER A 22 8.31 6.39 -20.64
CA SER A 22 7.04 6.89 -21.18
C SER A 22 6.06 7.21 -20.06
N LEU A 23 6.13 6.48 -18.94
CA LEU A 23 5.31 6.70 -17.74
C LEU A 23 6.09 7.33 -16.57
N ASN A 24 7.40 7.59 -16.77
CA ASN A 24 8.30 8.17 -15.79
C ASN A 24 8.33 7.43 -14.43
N SER A 25 8.22 6.10 -14.44
CA SER A 25 8.05 5.30 -13.23
C SER A 25 8.82 3.98 -13.27
N PHE A 26 9.09 3.42 -12.09
CA PHE A 26 9.71 2.11 -11.96
C PHE A 26 8.66 1.01 -12.07
N TYR A 27 9.00 -0.07 -12.78
CA TYR A 27 8.17 -1.25 -12.92
C TYR A 27 8.95 -2.50 -12.56
N TYR A 28 8.24 -3.51 -12.05
CA TYR A 28 8.76 -4.86 -11.88
C TYR A 28 7.83 -5.89 -12.51
N PHE A 29 8.37 -7.01 -12.98
CA PHE A 29 7.55 -8.12 -13.46
C PHE A 29 7.18 -9.04 -12.28
N ASN A 30 5.89 -9.16 -11.97
CA ASN A 30 5.42 -9.96 -10.82
C ASN A 30 5.27 -11.47 -11.12
N GLY A 31 5.67 -11.91 -12.32
CA GLY A 31 5.49 -13.28 -12.81
C GLY A 31 4.32 -13.44 -13.79
N ALA A 32 3.41 -12.45 -13.87
CA ALA A 32 2.29 -12.45 -14.80
C ALA A 32 2.17 -11.13 -15.58
N SER A 33 2.44 -10.00 -14.94
CA SER A 33 2.31 -8.66 -15.51
C SER A 33 3.38 -7.70 -14.99
N TRP A 34 3.56 -6.59 -15.72
CA TRP A 34 4.32 -5.46 -15.25
C TRP A 34 3.51 -4.68 -14.22
N ALA A 35 4.00 -4.63 -12.98
CA ALA A 35 3.44 -3.87 -11.88
C ALA A 35 4.28 -2.62 -11.63
N GLU A 36 3.61 -1.50 -11.37
CA GLU A 36 4.28 -0.22 -11.10
C GLU A 36 4.71 -0.16 -9.63
N ILE A 37 5.92 0.31 -9.37
CA ILE A 37 6.40 0.55 -8.01
C ILE A 37 5.90 1.91 -7.56
N GLY A 38 5.06 1.92 -6.52
CA GLY A 38 4.57 3.15 -5.90
C GLY A 38 3.32 3.76 -6.52
N SER A 39 2.65 3.08 -7.46
CA SER A 39 1.34 3.54 -7.94
C SER A 39 0.24 3.21 -6.94
N SER A 40 -0.70 4.13 -6.78
CA SER A 40 -1.90 3.94 -5.96
C SER A 40 -2.75 2.75 -6.40
N ALA A 41 -2.71 2.39 -7.69
CA ALA A 41 -3.40 1.22 -8.25
C ALA A 41 -2.71 -0.11 -7.91
N SER A 42 -1.43 -0.07 -7.53
CA SER A 42 -0.63 -1.25 -7.14
C SER A 42 -0.65 -1.51 -5.64
N ALA A 43 -1.30 -0.63 -4.88
CA ALA A 43 -1.06 -0.50 -3.47
C ALA A 43 -2.32 -0.90 -2.69
N ASN A 44 -2.25 -2.04 -2.00
CA ASN A 44 -3.10 -2.37 -0.86
C ASN A 44 -2.85 -1.41 0.32
N SER A 45 -2.76 -0.10 0.02
CA SER A 45 -2.38 0.97 0.93
C SER A 45 -3.55 1.90 1.15
N TRP A 46 -3.61 2.45 2.36
CA TRP A 46 -4.57 3.48 2.72
C TRP A 46 -4.11 4.85 2.25
N GLN A 47 -4.96 5.57 1.53
CA GLN A 47 -4.66 6.85 0.90
C GLN A 47 -5.03 8.03 1.82
N LEU A 48 -4.33 9.16 1.66
CA LEU A 48 -4.58 10.39 2.44
C LEU A 48 -6.00 10.94 2.23
N SER A 49 -6.52 10.83 1.02
CA SER A 49 -7.89 11.24 0.68
C SER A 49 -8.92 10.12 0.88
N GLY A 50 -8.51 8.98 1.45
CA GLY A 50 -9.33 7.77 1.59
C GLY A 50 -9.34 6.88 0.36
N ASN A 51 -9.78 5.64 0.56
CA ASN A 51 -9.95 4.63 -0.49
C ASN A 51 -11.43 4.50 -0.84
N SER A 52 -11.75 4.28 -2.11
CA SER A 52 -13.09 3.89 -2.57
C SER A 52 -13.15 2.39 -2.87
N GLY A 53 -14.35 1.80 -2.82
CA GLY A 53 -14.57 0.39 -3.19
C GLY A 53 -14.14 -0.66 -2.15
N THR A 54 -13.96 -0.28 -0.88
CA THR A 54 -13.63 -1.21 0.20
C THR A 54 -14.76 -2.22 0.48
N GLY A 55 -14.38 -3.47 0.73
CA GLY A 55 -15.26 -4.58 1.11
C GLY A 55 -15.03 -5.06 2.55
N ALA A 56 -15.67 -6.17 2.92
CA ALA A 56 -15.66 -6.69 4.30
C ALA A 56 -14.28 -7.19 4.79
N SER A 57 -13.36 -7.49 3.87
CA SER A 57 -11.99 -7.94 4.18
C SER A 57 -10.99 -6.80 4.35
N ASP A 58 -11.36 -5.57 4.01
CA ASP A 58 -10.45 -4.44 3.98
C ASP A 58 -10.52 -3.68 5.31
N PHE A 59 -9.38 -3.48 5.98
CA PHE A 59 -9.34 -2.74 7.25
C PHE A 59 -8.00 -2.02 7.47
N ILE A 60 -8.06 -0.93 8.25
CA ILE A 60 -6.89 -0.35 8.94
C ILE A 60 -6.88 -0.96 10.33
N GLY A 61 -5.89 -1.79 10.64
CA GLY A 61 -5.82 -2.41 11.96
C GLY A 61 -4.76 -3.48 12.05
N THR A 62 -4.75 -4.15 13.19
CA THR A 62 -3.91 -5.29 13.51
C THR A 62 -4.74 -6.57 13.47
N THR A 63 -4.09 -7.71 13.25
CA THR A 63 -4.73 -9.05 13.24
C THR A 63 -4.30 -9.92 14.41
N ASP A 64 -3.43 -9.42 15.28
CA ASP A 64 -2.74 -10.16 16.35
C ASP A 64 -3.17 -9.70 17.75
N GLY A 65 -4.27 -8.96 17.85
CA GLY A 65 -4.82 -8.48 19.12
C GLY A 65 -4.08 -7.30 19.74
N GLN A 66 -3.03 -6.77 19.09
CA GLN A 66 -2.36 -5.55 19.52
C GLN A 66 -3.20 -4.30 19.21
N PRO A 67 -3.09 -3.20 19.97
CA PRO A 67 -3.82 -1.97 19.66
C PRO A 67 -3.31 -1.28 18.39
N LEU A 68 -4.21 -0.69 17.61
CA LEU A 68 -3.84 0.29 16.59
C LEU A 68 -3.55 1.63 17.26
N ILE A 69 -2.30 2.10 17.23
CA ILE A 69 -1.85 3.31 17.92
C ILE A 69 -1.76 4.51 16.96
N PHE A 70 -2.39 5.62 17.33
CA PHE A 70 -2.21 6.92 16.69
C PHE A 70 -1.26 7.80 17.51
N LYS A 71 -0.28 8.41 16.85
CA LYS A 71 0.68 9.34 17.48
C LYS A 71 0.77 10.66 16.71
N VAL A 72 1.00 11.75 17.44
CA VAL A 72 1.36 13.06 16.89
C VAL A 72 2.71 13.46 17.47
N ASN A 73 3.69 13.76 16.61
CA ASN A 73 5.06 14.06 17.03
C ASN A 73 5.65 12.99 17.98
N ASN A 74 5.41 11.72 17.69
CA ASN A 74 5.79 10.56 18.51
C ASN A 74 5.16 10.49 19.93
N VAL A 75 4.17 11.35 20.24
CA VAL A 75 3.36 11.30 21.48
C VAL A 75 2.06 10.56 21.21
N LEU A 76 1.64 9.68 22.12
CA LEU A 76 0.37 8.94 22.01
C LEU A 76 -0.80 9.93 21.95
N ALA A 77 -1.58 9.86 20.88
CA ALA A 77 -2.79 10.65 20.69
C ALA A 77 -4.06 9.81 20.94
N GLY A 78 -3.98 8.49 20.77
CA GLY A 78 -5.07 7.56 21.04
C GLY A 78 -4.75 6.15 20.52
N GLN A 79 -5.57 5.18 20.90
CA GLN A 79 -5.46 3.82 20.39
C GLN A 79 -6.84 3.15 20.28
N VAL A 80 -6.96 2.22 19.32
CA VAL A 80 -8.11 1.33 19.20
C VAL A 80 -7.72 -0.03 19.76
N HIS A 81 -8.28 -0.39 20.91
CA HIS A 81 -8.02 -1.68 21.58
C HIS A 81 -9.02 -2.75 21.09
N SER A 82 -8.58 -4.01 21.11
CA SER A 82 -9.37 -5.18 20.71
C SER A 82 -10.55 -5.50 21.66
N SER A 83 -10.65 -4.80 22.79
CA SER A 83 -11.67 -5.04 23.84
C SER A 83 -12.81 -4.02 23.83
N ASN A 84 -13.09 -3.38 22.70
CA ASN A 84 -14.16 -2.40 22.51
C ASN A 84 -14.13 -1.16 23.45
N VAL A 85 -13.04 -0.94 24.18
CA VAL A 85 -12.81 0.29 24.93
C VAL A 85 -12.00 1.21 24.02
N ASN A 86 -12.67 1.88 23.09
CA ASN A 86 -12.06 2.95 22.32
C ASN A 86 -12.13 4.26 23.12
N THR A 87 -11.14 5.11 22.88
CA THR A 87 -10.96 6.51 23.28
C THR A 87 -10.71 6.78 24.76
N ASP A 88 -9.51 7.30 25.05
CA ASP A 88 -9.19 8.07 26.26
C ASP A 88 -7.82 8.76 26.04
N ASN A 89 -7.48 9.93 26.58
CA ASN A 89 -8.13 10.77 27.57
C ASN A 89 -7.35 12.12 27.55
N TYR A 90 -8.01 13.27 27.37
CA TYR A 90 -7.39 14.55 27.75
C TYR A 90 -8.22 15.11 28.89
N ASN A 91 -7.67 15.00 30.12
CA ASN A 91 -7.94 15.95 31.19
C ASN A 91 -7.26 17.28 30.84
#